data_AF-A0A7Z9HVL3-F1
#
_entry.id   AF-A0A7Z9HVL3-F1
#
_cell.length_a   1.000
_cell.length_b   1.000
_cell.length_c   1.000
_cell.angle_alpha   90.00
_cell.angle_beta   90.00
_cell.angle_gamma   90.00
#
_symmetry.space_group_name_H-M   'P 1'
#
loop_
_entity.id
_entity.type
_entity.pdbx_description
1 polymer ?
#
loop_
_entity_poly.entity_id
_entity_poly.type
_entity_poly.pdbx_seq_one_letter_code
_entity_poly.pdbx_strand_id
1 'polypeptide(L)'
;MAKSKKKRKSKSKKAARKPETLIKTNSGEGSDTSQIRSEQVKGILGALAREPIAIGLALFVLVRPWKDGLTFAHFNVYFTGWIFVLSTYFMVRMVVRGEKIRNPIPVALFAGYLLIAFVSSRSGVDYDVSLRSLILLVSYFFIFLTASNAIQTRLAFAIVMGALVVTALVNTVWAVIHFEYALPYVRESIRTDPRLLPTFFGIDELTPELKNRLEMDRAFGTFLFPNAMGGFLALCVPYALGEGMNSVRRFRELMNSEKPKHGIENSSFAVLLVAALAAFTMGMYVYSINTFLAVETKGGIVLVSGGIRTFLFFIFFPGAFGLIGGYIVHLKGGLAYGAILRTLVLFLAFVLQVYGLWLTFSRGALLGLMVGGGLSLYLVLSGFSSVGRFNPMAKLWVRAALVLIVLGLYWNPSVGALDLKDEGFI
;
A
#
# COMPACT_ATOMS: atom_id res chain seq x y z
N MET A 1 -26.20 63.31 1.13
CA MET A 1 -25.32 63.52 -0.03
C MET A 1 -25.36 62.29 -0.94
N ALA A 2 -26.08 62.41 -2.05
CA ALA A 2 -26.31 61.35 -3.03
C ALA A 2 -25.11 61.22 -3.98
N LYS A 3 -24.62 59.99 -4.22
CA LYS A 3 -23.62 59.71 -5.27
C LYS A 3 -24.27 59.01 -6.45
N SER A 4 -24.11 59.67 -7.58
CA SER A 4 -24.76 59.53 -8.88
C SER A 4 -24.30 58.30 -9.67
N LYS A 5 -25.27 57.67 -10.33
CA LYS A 5 -25.13 56.61 -11.35
C LYS A 5 -24.41 57.16 -12.59
N LYS A 6 -23.38 56.47 -13.08
CA LYS A 6 -22.86 56.68 -14.46
C LYS A 6 -22.99 55.40 -15.29
N LYS A 7 -24.09 55.34 -16.04
CA LYS A 7 -24.38 54.42 -17.15
C LYS A 7 -23.38 54.69 -18.29
N ARG A 8 -22.67 53.66 -18.77
CA ARG A 8 -21.91 53.73 -20.03
C ARG A 8 -22.52 52.74 -21.03
N LYS A 9 -23.14 53.29 -22.09
CA LYS A 9 -23.57 52.60 -23.31
C LYS A 9 -22.54 52.88 -24.41
N SER A 10 -22.07 51.86 -25.12
CA SER A 10 -21.50 51.98 -26.48
C SER A 10 -21.79 50.66 -27.22
N LYS A 11 -22.80 50.62 -28.11
CA LYS A 11 -22.68 50.65 -29.59
C LYS A 11 -21.60 49.69 -30.10
N SER A 12 -21.97 48.47 -30.51
CA SER A 12 -22.44 48.09 -31.85
C SER A 12 -21.41 48.36 -32.97
N LYS A 13 -20.74 47.30 -33.41
CA LYS A 13 -20.34 47.10 -34.82
C LYS A 13 -20.54 45.63 -35.18
N LYS A 14 -21.65 45.38 -35.86
CA LYS A 14 -22.01 44.16 -36.58
C LYS A 14 -21.16 44.14 -37.85
N ALA A 15 -20.22 43.20 -37.97
CA ALA A 15 -19.51 42.94 -39.22
C ALA A 15 -20.06 41.64 -39.81
N ALA A 16 -20.78 41.78 -40.93
CA ALA A 16 -21.25 40.68 -41.74
C ALA A 16 -20.05 39.97 -42.40
N ARG A 17 -19.89 38.67 -42.13
CA ARG A 17 -19.02 37.79 -42.92
C ARG A 17 -19.90 36.85 -43.75
N LYS A 18 -19.59 36.80 -45.04
CA LYS A 18 -20.22 36.02 -46.11
C LYS A 18 -20.28 34.52 -45.77
N PRO A 19 -21.31 33.78 -46.26
CA PRO A 19 -21.31 32.33 -46.26
C PRO A 19 -20.47 31.80 -47.44
N GLU A 20 -20.25 30.48 -47.44
CA GLU A 20 -19.58 29.66 -48.47
C GLU A 20 -18.09 29.41 -48.26
N THR A 21 -17.80 28.26 -47.66
CA THR A 21 -16.86 27.29 -48.26
C THR A 21 -17.18 25.90 -47.71
N LEU A 22 -17.45 25.01 -48.66
CA LEU A 22 -17.68 23.58 -48.58
C LEU A 22 -17.19 22.89 -47.30
N ILE A 23 -18.13 22.34 -46.53
CA ILE A 23 -17.86 21.16 -45.70
C ILE A 23 -17.72 19.99 -46.68
N LYS A 24 -16.49 19.64 -47.03
CA LYS A 24 -16.18 18.29 -47.49
C LYS A 24 -16.41 17.37 -46.30
N THR A 25 -17.51 16.63 -46.34
CA THR A 25 -17.74 15.44 -45.54
C THR A 25 -16.67 14.41 -45.91
N ASN A 26 -15.54 14.46 -45.21
CA ASN A 26 -14.62 13.33 -45.16
C ASN A 26 -15.31 12.24 -44.35
N SER A 27 -15.93 11.31 -45.06
CA SER A 27 -16.22 9.96 -44.59
C SER A 27 -14.89 9.26 -44.28
N GLY A 28 -14.41 9.45 -43.05
CA GLY A 28 -13.16 8.89 -42.54
C GLY A 28 -13.27 8.44 -41.08
N GLU A 29 -14.43 7.94 -40.66
CA GLU A 29 -14.73 7.55 -39.26
C GLU A 29 -13.88 6.38 -38.71
N GLY A 30 -12.99 5.78 -39.51
CA GLY A 30 -12.11 4.68 -39.09
C GLY A 30 -10.69 5.07 -38.67
N SER A 31 -10.19 6.28 -38.99
CA SER A 31 -8.76 6.61 -38.84
C SER A 31 -8.40 7.45 -37.60
N ASP A 32 -9.32 8.27 -37.10
CA ASP A 32 -9.06 9.15 -35.96
C ASP A 32 -8.95 8.41 -34.63
N THR A 33 -9.73 7.35 -34.42
CA THR A 33 -9.75 6.62 -33.14
C THR A 33 -8.46 5.82 -32.89
N SER A 34 -7.80 5.32 -33.93
CA SER A 34 -6.53 4.61 -33.81
C SER A 34 -5.36 5.57 -33.55
N GLN A 35 -5.34 6.72 -34.22
CA GLN A 35 -4.33 7.77 -34.00
C GLN A 35 -4.45 8.36 -32.59
N ILE A 36 -5.67 8.72 -32.15
CA ILE A 36 -5.93 9.23 -30.80
C ILE A 36 -5.49 8.20 -29.73
N ARG A 37 -5.76 6.90 -29.92
CA ARG A 37 -5.28 5.85 -28.99
C ARG A 37 -3.76 5.75 -28.94
N SER A 38 -3.08 5.84 -30.08
CA SER A 38 -1.62 5.75 -30.15
C SER A 38 -0.92 6.92 -29.46
N GLU A 39 -1.48 8.13 -29.57
CA GLU A 39 -0.96 9.31 -28.87
C GLU A 39 -1.22 9.23 -27.36
N GLN A 40 -2.36 8.68 -26.94
CA GLN A 40 -2.72 8.52 -25.54
C GLN A 40 -1.81 7.53 -24.79
N VAL A 41 -1.51 6.37 -25.38
CA VAL A 41 -0.59 5.38 -24.78
C VAL A 41 0.82 5.95 -24.66
N LYS A 42 1.28 6.70 -25.68
CA LYS A 42 2.55 7.44 -25.62
C LYS A 42 2.55 8.49 -24.51
N GLY A 43 1.40 9.15 -24.26
CA GLY A 43 1.24 10.13 -23.18
C GLY A 43 1.42 9.53 -21.77
N ILE A 44 0.81 8.37 -21.50
CA ILE A 44 0.92 7.69 -20.19
C ILE A 44 2.34 7.16 -19.97
N LEU A 45 2.92 6.48 -20.97
CA LEU A 45 4.30 5.99 -20.88
C LEU A 45 5.29 7.15 -20.73
N GLY A 46 5.06 8.26 -21.44
CA GLY A 46 5.84 9.48 -21.29
C GLY A 46 5.71 10.11 -19.90
N ALA A 47 4.53 10.05 -19.28
CA ALA A 47 4.32 10.54 -17.90
C ALA A 47 5.01 9.64 -16.86
N LEU A 48 4.96 8.32 -17.04
CA LEU A 48 5.66 7.35 -16.17
C LEU A 48 7.18 7.47 -16.31
N ALA A 49 7.69 7.61 -17.54
CA ALA A 49 9.12 7.76 -17.80
C ALA A 49 9.72 9.04 -17.18
N ARG A 50 8.89 10.04 -16.86
CA ARG A 50 9.30 11.25 -16.13
C ARG A 50 9.52 11.03 -14.64
N GLU A 51 9.06 9.90 -14.09
CA GLU A 51 9.12 9.58 -12.65
C GLU A 51 9.94 8.31 -12.34
N PRO A 52 11.19 8.19 -12.83
CA PRO A 52 11.98 6.95 -12.71
C PRO A 52 12.30 6.58 -11.26
N ILE A 53 12.49 7.57 -10.38
CA ILE A 53 12.76 7.33 -8.96
C ILE A 53 11.53 6.74 -8.27
N ALA A 54 10.32 7.25 -8.58
CA ALA A 54 9.09 6.73 -8.00
C ALA A 54 8.82 5.29 -8.43
N ILE A 55 9.07 4.97 -9.70
CA ILE A 55 8.99 3.60 -10.22
C ILE A 55 10.01 2.70 -9.50
N GLY A 56 11.24 3.16 -9.36
CA GLY A 56 12.29 2.43 -8.64
C GLY A 56 11.93 2.16 -7.18
N LEU A 57 11.36 3.14 -6.48
CA LEU A 57 10.86 3.01 -5.11
C LEU A 57 9.65 2.07 -5.01
N ALA A 58 8.71 2.16 -5.96
CA ALA A 58 7.54 1.28 -6.00
C ALA A 58 7.95 -0.19 -6.19
N LEU A 59 8.86 -0.46 -7.13
CA LEU A 59 9.41 -1.81 -7.33
C LEU A 59 10.17 -2.30 -6.10
N PHE A 60 10.93 -1.43 -5.44
CA PHE A 60 11.59 -1.75 -4.17
C PHE A 60 10.58 -2.18 -3.10
N VAL A 61 9.51 -1.42 -2.90
CA VAL A 61 8.43 -1.73 -1.94
C VAL A 61 7.67 -3.00 -2.31
N LEU A 62 7.45 -3.26 -3.60
CA LEU A 62 6.76 -4.45 -4.08
C LEU A 62 7.58 -5.72 -3.86
N VAL A 63 8.87 -5.71 -4.19
CA VAL A 63 9.70 -6.93 -4.21
C VAL A 63 10.29 -7.25 -2.84
N ARG A 64 10.52 -6.24 -1.99
CA ARG A 64 11.26 -6.42 -0.74
C ARG A 64 10.69 -7.47 0.19
N PRO A 65 9.39 -7.47 0.53
CA PRO A 65 8.85 -8.45 1.49
C PRO A 65 8.92 -9.90 1.01
N TRP A 66 8.98 -10.13 -0.30
CA TRP A 66 8.97 -11.49 -0.87
C TRP A 66 10.34 -12.14 -0.86
N LYS A 67 11.37 -11.33 -1.11
CA LYS A 67 12.74 -11.84 -1.15
C LYS A 67 13.31 -11.97 0.26
N ASP A 68 13.10 -10.97 1.12
CA ASP A 68 13.54 -11.01 2.52
C ASP A 68 12.66 -11.93 3.40
N GLY A 69 11.44 -12.25 2.96
CA GLY A 69 10.47 -13.08 3.70
C GLY A 69 10.80 -14.57 3.75
N LEU A 70 11.54 -15.06 2.75
CA LEU A 70 11.81 -16.49 2.56
C LEU A 70 13.29 -16.84 2.68
N THR A 71 14.18 -15.85 2.62
CA THR A 71 15.63 -16.09 2.66
C THR A 71 16.23 -15.54 3.95
N PHE A 72 16.95 -16.44 4.62
CA PHE A 72 17.79 -16.30 5.79
C PHE A 72 18.46 -14.95 6.02
N ALA A 73 19.08 -14.79 7.20
CA ALA A 73 19.94 -13.69 7.64
C ALA A 73 21.18 -13.41 6.75
N HIS A 74 21.20 -13.84 5.48
CA HIS A 74 22.20 -13.43 4.52
C HIS A 74 22.01 -11.95 4.21
N PHE A 75 23.12 -11.22 4.37
CA PHE A 75 23.23 -9.79 4.16
C PHE A 75 22.39 -9.30 3.00
N ASN A 76 21.60 -8.27 3.26
CA ASN A 76 20.69 -7.70 2.28
C ASN A 76 21.43 -6.81 1.27
N VAL A 77 22.47 -7.37 0.65
CA VAL A 77 23.39 -6.68 -0.26
C VAL A 77 22.64 -6.22 -1.51
N TYR A 78 21.68 -7.03 -1.98
CA TYR A 78 20.88 -6.70 -3.17
C TYR A 78 20.01 -5.45 -2.95
N PHE A 79 19.25 -5.37 -1.85
CA PHE A 79 18.43 -4.17 -1.59
C PHE A 79 19.30 -2.97 -1.21
N THR A 80 20.44 -3.20 -0.55
CA THR A 80 21.43 -2.15 -0.29
C THR A 80 21.98 -1.55 -1.59
N GLY A 81 22.40 -2.39 -2.53
CA GLY A 81 22.84 -1.97 -3.87
C GLY A 81 21.75 -1.23 -4.64
N TRP A 82 20.50 -1.72 -4.58
CA TRP A 82 19.34 -1.02 -5.16
C TRP A 82 19.19 0.40 -4.59
N ILE A 83 19.23 0.53 -3.27
CA ILE A 83 19.14 1.84 -2.60
C ILE A 83 20.26 2.75 -3.10
N PHE A 84 21.50 2.28 -3.14
CA PHE A 84 22.63 3.09 -3.61
C PHE A 84 22.46 3.54 -5.05
N VAL A 85 21.97 2.69 -5.96
CA VAL A 85 21.69 3.09 -7.36
C VAL A 85 20.64 4.20 -7.42
N LEU A 86 19.50 4.03 -6.73
CA LEU A 86 18.43 5.03 -6.73
C LEU A 86 18.88 6.36 -6.09
N SER A 87 19.57 6.28 -4.95
CA SER A 87 20.06 7.45 -4.24
C SER A 87 21.16 8.17 -4.99
N THR A 88 22.06 7.44 -5.66
CA THR A 88 23.09 8.05 -6.52
C THR A 88 22.46 8.77 -7.69
N TYR A 89 21.50 8.13 -8.39
CA TYR A 89 20.77 8.77 -9.48
C TYR A 89 20.06 10.05 -9.01
N PHE A 90 19.40 10.02 -7.85
CA PHE A 90 18.77 11.19 -7.25
C PHE A 90 19.79 12.29 -6.90
N MET A 91 20.89 11.93 -6.23
CA MET A 91 21.96 12.87 -5.85
C MET A 91 22.60 13.55 -7.05
N VAL A 92 22.98 12.77 -8.08
CA VAL A 92 23.55 13.31 -9.33
C VAL A 92 22.58 14.28 -9.98
N ARG A 93 21.30 13.91 -10.09
CA ARG A 93 20.25 14.80 -10.60
C ARG A 93 20.15 16.08 -9.76
N MET A 94 20.14 15.96 -8.44
CA MET A 94 20.02 17.09 -7.51
C MET A 94 21.19 18.07 -7.67
N VAL A 95 22.42 17.56 -7.77
CA VAL A 95 23.65 18.35 -7.98
C VAL A 95 23.63 19.02 -9.36
N VAL A 96 23.37 18.26 -10.43
CA VAL A 96 23.37 18.78 -11.81
C VAL A 96 22.30 19.86 -12.02
N ARG A 97 21.14 19.72 -11.37
CA ARG A 97 20.03 20.68 -11.48
C ARG A 97 20.07 21.79 -10.43
N GLY A 98 21.00 21.74 -9.47
CA GLY A 98 21.04 22.67 -8.33
C GLY A 98 19.78 22.63 -7.46
N GLU A 99 19.09 21.49 -7.41
CA GLU A 99 17.89 21.34 -6.58
C GLU A 99 18.29 21.36 -5.08
N LYS A 100 17.57 22.12 -4.25
CA LYS A 100 17.81 22.16 -2.80
C LYS A 100 17.12 20.99 -2.11
N ILE A 101 17.70 20.52 -0.99
CA ILE A 101 17.04 19.56 -0.10
C ILE A 101 15.78 20.22 0.45
N ARG A 102 14.61 19.63 0.16
CA ARG A 102 13.29 20.16 0.49
C ARG A 102 12.94 19.97 1.96
N ASN A 103 13.31 18.82 2.51
CA ASN A 103 13.03 18.45 3.90
C ASN A 103 14.33 18.35 4.71
N PRO A 104 15.05 19.47 4.94
CA PRO A 104 16.37 19.43 5.56
C PRO A 104 16.30 19.03 7.03
N ILE A 105 15.24 19.38 7.77
CA ILE A 105 15.14 19.12 9.21
C ILE A 105 15.07 17.61 9.50
N PRO A 106 14.13 16.81 8.92
CA PRO A 106 14.12 15.37 9.17
C PRO A 106 15.40 14.66 8.70
N VAL A 107 15.98 15.11 7.59
CA VAL A 107 17.27 14.60 7.08
C VAL A 107 18.38 14.88 8.08
N ALA A 108 18.48 16.10 8.61
CA ALA A 108 19.48 16.47 9.60
C ALA A 108 19.32 15.69 10.91
N LEU A 109 18.08 15.47 11.38
CA LEU A 109 17.82 14.67 12.57
C LEU A 109 18.26 13.22 12.40
N PHE A 110 17.96 12.61 11.24
CA PHE A 110 18.42 11.25 10.96
C PHE A 110 19.95 11.20 10.79
N ALA A 111 20.55 12.18 10.12
CA ALA A 111 22.01 12.28 10.04
C ALA A 111 22.67 12.43 11.42
N GLY A 112 22.08 13.23 12.32
CA GLY A 112 22.52 13.36 13.71
C GLY A 112 22.40 12.05 14.49
N TYR A 113 21.29 11.32 14.31
CA TYR A 113 21.13 9.98 14.86
C TYR A 113 22.22 9.01 14.36
N LEU A 114 22.54 9.03 13.06
CA LEU A 114 23.61 8.20 12.50
C LEU A 114 24.98 8.54 13.10
N LEU A 115 25.26 9.83 13.32
CA LEU A 115 26.50 10.25 13.95
C LEU A 115 26.60 9.72 15.38
N ILE A 116 25.52 9.83 16.16
CA ILE A 116 25.45 9.25 17.52
C ILE A 116 25.63 7.73 17.44
N ALA A 117 24.95 7.05 16.53
CA ALA A 117 25.07 5.60 16.36
C ALA A 117 26.50 5.17 15.99
N PHE A 118 27.19 5.93 15.13
CA PHE A 118 28.60 5.69 14.77
C PHE A 118 29.56 5.90 15.94
N VAL A 119 29.35 6.93 16.76
CA VAL A 119 30.18 7.14 17.96
C VAL A 119 29.93 6.04 18.98
N SER A 120 28.67 5.68 19.22
CA SER A 120 28.29 4.63 20.18
C SER A 120 28.74 3.24 19.74
N SER A 121 28.79 2.93 18.44
CA SER A 121 29.20 1.61 17.96
C SER A 121 30.63 1.23 18.33
N ARG A 122 31.51 2.23 18.55
CA ARG A 122 32.88 2.01 19.03
C ARG A 122 32.98 1.49 20.46
N SER A 123 31.92 1.69 21.25
CA SER A 123 31.84 1.23 22.63
C SER A 123 31.08 -0.10 22.80
N GLY A 124 30.60 -0.69 21.70
CA GLY A 124 29.85 -1.94 21.73
C GLY A 124 30.74 -3.16 21.97
N VAL A 125 30.20 -4.15 22.70
CA VAL A 125 30.86 -5.43 22.98
C VAL A 125 31.11 -6.23 21.69
N ASP A 126 30.16 -6.17 20.74
CA ASP A 126 30.26 -6.80 19.42
C ASP A 126 30.44 -5.75 18.31
N TYR A 127 31.68 -5.32 18.11
CA TYR A 127 32.01 -4.27 17.12
C TYR A 127 31.61 -4.64 15.69
N ASP A 128 31.82 -5.89 15.26
CA ASP A 128 31.52 -6.32 13.88
C ASP A 128 30.00 -6.32 13.59
N VAL A 129 29.18 -6.85 14.51
CA VAL A 129 27.71 -6.82 14.39
C VAL A 129 27.18 -5.39 14.40
N SER A 130 27.75 -4.53 15.25
CA SER A 130 27.39 -3.12 15.36
C SER A 130 27.72 -2.37 14.07
N LEU A 131 28.90 -2.62 13.49
CA LEU A 131 29.34 -1.98 12.25
C LEU A 131 28.50 -2.41 11.04
N ARG A 132 28.15 -3.70 10.94
CA ARG A 132 27.24 -4.22 9.90
C ARG A 132 25.84 -3.58 9.99
N SER A 133 25.31 -3.45 11.21
CA SER A 133 24.03 -2.78 11.45
C SER A 133 24.09 -1.29 11.08
N LEU A 134 25.22 -0.64 11.33
CA LEU A 134 25.43 0.75 10.97
C LEU A 134 25.45 0.97 9.45
N ILE A 135 26.06 0.06 8.68
CA ILE A 135 26.02 0.10 7.20
C ILE A 135 24.58 0.02 6.68
N LEU A 136 23.75 -0.85 7.28
CA LEU A 136 22.33 -0.92 6.93
C LEU A 136 21.59 0.38 7.30
N LEU A 137 21.86 0.97 8.46
CA LEU A 137 21.28 2.25 8.86
C LEU A 137 21.68 3.40 7.92
N VAL A 138 22.93 3.45 7.46
CA VAL A 138 23.40 4.40 6.44
C VAL A 138 22.63 4.21 5.13
N SER A 139 22.41 2.95 4.73
CA SER A 139 21.59 2.64 3.54
C SER A 139 20.14 3.13 3.73
N TYR A 140 19.55 2.92 4.90
CA TYR A 140 18.21 3.42 5.23
C TYR A 140 18.12 4.95 5.26
N PHE A 141 19.20 5.64 5.64
CA PHE A 141 19.28 7.09 5.52
C PHE A 141 19.26 7.55 4.06
N PHE A 142 19.99 6.89 3.15
CA PHE A 142 19.99 7.24 1.74
C PHE A 142 18.62 7.05 1.08
N ILE A 143 17.93 5.94 1.36
CA ILE A 143 16.58 5.74 0.83
C ILE A 143 15.58 6.73 1.45
N PHE A 144 15.72 7.07 2.73
CA PHE A 144 14.91 8.10 3.39
C PHE A 144 15.11 9.46 2.74
N LEU A 145 16.37 9.87 2.52
CA LEU A 145 16.72 11.11 1.84
C LEU A 145 16.13 11.16 0.42
N THR A 146 16.23 10.05 -0.31
CA THR A 146 15.69 9.92 -1.67
C THR A 146 14.17 10.01 -1.66
N ALA A 147 13.47 9.20 -0.86
CA ALA A 147 12.01 9.18 -0.81
C ALA A 147 11.42 10.52 -0.33
N SER A 148 12.03 11.14 0.68
CA SER A 148 11.53 12.41 1.25
C SER A 148 11.74 13.63 0.35
N ASN A 149 12.63 13.57 -0.65
CA ASN A 149 12.94 14.71 -1.51
C ASN A 149 12.62 14.49 -3.00
N ALA A 150 12.64 13.24 -3.48
CA ALA A 150 12.38 12.92 -4.89
C ALA A 150 10.88 12.84 -5.24
N ILE A 151 10.02 12.50 -4.28
CA ILE A 151 8.57 12.38 -4.52
C ILE A 151 7.94 13.77 -4.52
N GLN A 152 7.91 14.40 -5.69
CA GLN A 152 7.47 15.80 -5.84
C GLN A 152 6.07 15.90 -6.47
N THR A 153 5.72 14.97 -7.35
CA THR A 153 4.45 15.01 -8.08
C THR A 153 3.40 14.12 -7.45
N ARG A 154 2.12 14.45 -7.71
CA ARG A 154 0.99 13.61 -7.30
C ARG A 154 1.06 12.21 -7.91
N LEU A 155 1.59 12.11 -9.13
CA LEU A 155 1.81 10.84 -9.82
C LEU A 155 2.86 10.00 -9.11
N ALA A 156 4.04 10.57 -8.81
CA ALA A 156 5.10 9.88 -8.07
C ALA A 156 4.59 9.35 -6.72
N PHE A 157 3.84 10.18 -5.98
CA PHE A 157 3.23 9.78 -4.73
C PHE A 157 2.22 8.63 -4.92
N ALA A 158 1.34 8.73 -5.92
CA ALA A 158 0.35 7.69 -6.21
C ALA A 158 1.01 6.35 -6.61
N ILE A 159 2.11 6.39 -7.36
CA ILE A 159 2.87 5.19 -7.73
C ILE A 159 3.44 4.48 -6.49
N VAL A 160 4.14 5.22 -5.63
CA VAL A 160 4.79 4.64 -4.43
C VAL A 160 3.76 4.18 -3.41
N MET A 161 2.73 4.98 -3.13
CA MET A 161 1.70 4.60 -2.18
C MET A 161 0.78 3.50 -2.71
N GLY A 162 0.52 3.46 -4.02
CA GLY A 162 -0.18 2.36 -4.66
C GLY A 162 0.58 1.05 -4.47
N ALA A 163 1.89 1.05 -4.73
CA ALA A 163 2.76 -0.08 -4.44
C ALA A 163 2.72 -0.49 -2.96
N LEU A 164 2.79 0.47 -2.02
CA LEU A 164 2.70 0.20 -0.59
C LEU A 164 1.38 -0.51 -0.22
N VAL A 165 0.23 -0.05 -0.74
CA VAL A 165 -1.08 -0.67 -0.49
C VAL A 165 -1.14 -2.08 -1.06
N VAL A 166 -0.64 -2.29 -2.27
CA VAL A 166 -0.57 -3.62 -2.89
C VAL A 166 0.28 -4.55 -2.04
N THR A 167 1.49 -4.13 -1.69
CA THR A 167 2.38 -4.90 -0.81
C THR A 167 1.72 -5.24 0.54
N ALA A 168 1.02 -4.28 1.15
CA ALA A 168 0.32 -4.48 2.42
C ALA A 168 -0.85 -5.47 2.32
N LEU A 169 -1.63 -5.39 1.24
CA LEU A 169 -2.67 -6.35 0.93
C LEU A 169 -2.09 -7.75 0.81
N VAL A 170 -1.02 -7.93 0.03
CA VAL A 170 -0.48 -9.26 -0.17
C VAL A 170 0.20 -9.80 1.10
N ASN A 171 0.90 -8.97 1.87
CA ASN A 171 1.42 -9.37 3.18
C ASN A 171 0.31 -9.76 4.15
N THR A 172 -0.85 -9.12 4.07
CA THR A 172 -2.01 -9.47 4.89
C THR A 172 -2.59 -10.82 4.48
N VAL A 173 -2.71 -11.08 3.18
CA VAL A 173 -3.11 -12.39 2.66
C VAL A 173 -2.13 -13.45 3.14
N TRP A 174 -0.83 -13.18 3.02
CA TRP A 174 0.21 -14.07 3.52
C TRP A 174 0.06 -14.31 5.02
N ALA A 175 -0.27 -13.29 5.83
CA ALA A 175 -0.50 -13.48 7.26
C ALA A 175 -1.63 -14.50 7.54
N VAL A 176 -2.72 -14.44 6.78
CA VAL A 176 -3.83 -15.40 6.88
C VAL A 176 -3.39 -16.79 6.44
N ILE A 177 -2.75 -16.91 5.27
CA ILE A 177 -2.26 -18.19 4.76
C ILE A 177 -1.25 -18.82 5.72
N HIS A 178 -0.36 -17.99 6.26
CA HIS A 178 0.66 -18.42 7.19
C HIS A 178 0.05 -18.94 8.50
N PHE A 179 -0.93 -18.23 9.04
CA PHE A 179 -1.61 -18.62 10.28
C PHE A 179 -2.41 -19.91 10.12
N GLU A 180 -3.27 -19.98 9.10
CA GLU A 180 -4.23 -21.08 8.92
C GLU A 180 -3.61 -22.33 8.31
N TYR A 181 -2.60 -22.19 7.43
CA TYR A 181 -2.08 -23.32 6.63
C TYR A 181 -0.58 -23.53 6.80
N ALA A 182 0.24 -22.49 6.60
CA ALA A 182 1.69 -22.70 6.56
C ALA A 182 2.27 -23.11 7.93
N LEU A 183 1.80 -22.50 9.02
CA LEU A 183 2.31 -22.78 10.37
C LEU A 183 1.90 -24.19 10.86
N PRO A 184 0.66 -24.67 10.68
CA PRO A 184 0.31 -26.08 10.90
C PRO A 184 1.12 -27.04 10.03
N TYR A 185 1.30 -26.72 8.75
CA TYR A 185 2.10 -27.54 7.83
C TYR A 185 3.57 -27.65 8.25
N VAL A 186 4.20 -26.55 8.64
CA VAL A 186 5.58 -26.53 9.14
C VAL A 186 5.69 -27.32 10.45
N ARG A 187 4.72 -27.17 11.36
CA ARG A 187 4.64 -27.96 12.60
C ARG A 187 4.63 -29.45 12.32
N GLU A 188 3.76 -29.89 11.41
CA GLU A 188 3.63 -31.32 11.05
C GLU A 188 4.86 -31.84 10.30
N SER A 189 5.45 -31.02 9.43
CA SER A 189 6.67 -31.39 8.68
C SER A 189 7.85 -31.60 9.62
N ILE A 190 8.05 -30.72 10.61
CA ILE A 190 9.13 -30.87 11.61
C ILE A 190 8.88 -32.08 12.52
N ARG A 191 7.61 -32.38 12.86
CA ARG A 191 7.26 -33.60 13.62
C ARG A 191 7.57 -34.88 12.83
N THR A 192 7.29 -34.88 11.54
CA THR A 192 7.44 -36.05 10.67
C THR A 192 8.91 -36.30 10.30
N ASP A 193 9.65 -35.23 10.02
CA ASP A 193 11.07 -35.31 9.67
C ASP A 193 11.91 -34.23 10.40
N PRO A 194 12.52 -34.59 11.54
CA PRO A 194 13.41 -33.68 12.27
C PRO A 194 14.64 -33.22 11.47
N ARG A 195 15.02 -33.90 10.38
CA ARG A 195 16.17 -33.52 9.53
C ARG A 195 15.93 -32.22 8.75
N LEU A 196 14.69 -31.73 8.75
CA LEU A 196 14.34 -30.43 8.21
C LEU A 196 14.89 -29.26 9.06
N LEU A 197 15.18 -29.48 10.35
CA LEU A 197 15.70 -28.45 11.25
C LEU A 197 17.10 -27.94 10.84
N PRO A 198 18.12 -28.79 10.60
CA PRO A 198 19.40 -28.33 10.08
C PRO A 198 19.28 -27.66 8.71
N THR A 199 18.41 -28.18 7.85
CA THR A 199 18.26 -27.72 6.46
C THR A 199 17.62 -26.33 6.36
N PHE A 200 16.57 -26.07 7.15
CA PHE A 200 15.79 -24.83 7.08
C PHE A 200 16.09 -23.82 8.18
N PHE A 201 16.68 -24.25 9.29
CA PHE A 201 16.95 -23.39 10.44
C PHE A 201 18.43 -23.38 10.86
N GLY A 202 19.26 -24.27 10.29
CA GLY A 202 20.70 -24.34 10.62
C GLY A 202 20.97 -24.77 12.06
N ILE A 203 20.02 -25.50 12.67
CA ILE A 203 20.11 -25.99 14.05
C ILE A 203 19.85 -27.49 14.10
N ASP A 204 20.60 -28.18 14.95
CA ASP A 204 20.49 -29.63 15.11
C ASP A 204 19.37 -30.03 16.09
N GLU A 205 19.00 -29.12 16.99
CA GLU A 205 17.97 -29.33 18.00
C GLU A 205 16.97 -28.17 18.04
N LEU A 206 15.73 -28.48 18.44
CA LEU A 206 14.67 -27.50 18.56
C LEU A 206 14.91 -26.57 19.76
N THR A 207 15.43 -25.38 19.50
CA THR A 207 15.64 -24.38 20.55
C THR A 207 14.31 -24.01 21.24
N PRO A 208 14.30 -23.69 22.56
CA PRO A 208 13.08 -23.28 23.26
C PRO A 208 12.39 -22.09 22.61
N GLU A 209 13.16 -21.19 22.01
CA GLU A 209 12.64 -20.04 21.28
C GLU A 209 11.93 -20.44 19.99
N LEU A 210 12.51 -21.34 19.19
CA LEU A 210 11.87 -21.82 17.96
C LEU A 210 10.62 -22.66 18.28
N LYS A 211 10.68 -23.51 19.32
CA LYS A 211 9.52 -24.26 19.82
C LYS A 211 8.37 -23.31 20.17
N ASN A 212 8.65 -22.30 21.01
CA ASN A 212 7.66 -21.29 21.36
C ASN A 212 7.11 -20.57 20.13
N ARG A 213 7.95 -20.24 19.13
CA ARG A 213 7.47 -19.59 17.88
C ARG A 213 6.57 -20.50 17.04
N LEU A 214 6.81 -21.81 17.04
CA LEU A 214 5.97 -22.78 16.32
C LEU A 214 4.65 -23.05 17.04
N GLU A 215 4.67 -23.05 18.37
CA GLU A 215 3.49 -23.25 19.23
C GLU A 215 2.63 -22.00 19.37
N MET A 216 3.23 -20.81 19.30
CA MET A 216 2.48 -19.57 19.27
C MET A 216 1.66 -19.51 17.97
N ASP A 217 0.35 -19.72 18.10
CA ASP A 217 -0.63 -19.49 17.06
C ASP A 217 -0.69 -17.99 16.74
N ARG A 218 0.29 -17.49 15.99
CA ARG A 218 0.34 -16.12 15.48
C ARG A 218 1.06 -16.05 14.14
N ALA A 219 0.63 -15.11 13.30
CA ALA A 219 1.20 -14.90 11.98
C ALA A 219 2.52 -14.10 12.05
N PHE A 220 3.51 -14.52 11.27
CA PHE A 220 4.81 -13.86 11.20
C PHE A 220 5.20 -13.51 9.78
N GLY A 221 5.97 -12.42 9.64
CA GLY A 221 6.59 -12.10 8.34
C GLY A 221 7.65 -13.13 7.99
N THR A 222 8.52 -13.42 8.96
CA THR A 222 9.48 -14.53 8.92
C THR A 222 9.64 -15.09 10.32
N PHE A 223 10.11 -16.34 10.43
CA PHE A 223 10.49 -16.91 11.73
C PHE A 223 11.57 -16.07 12.43
N LEU A 224 12.41 -15.35 11.68
CA LEU A 224 13.49 -14.52 12.22
C LEU A 224 12.99 -13.15 12.74
N PHE A 225 11.97 -12.58 12.10
CA PHE A 225 11.44 -11.25 12.42
C PHE A 225 9.91 -11.31 12.64
N PRO A 226 9.46 -11.91 13.76
CA PRO A 226 8.05 -12.15 14.02
C PRO A 226 7.20 -10.87 14.03
N ASN A 227 7.78 -9.76 14.53
CA ASN A 227 7.06 -8.51 14.70
C ASN A 227 7.13 -7.56 13.48
N ALA A 228 7.97 -7.85 12.50
CA ALA A 228 8.20 -6.94 11.36
C ALA A 228 6.95 -6.80 10.47
N MET A 229 6.21 -7.89 10.26
CA MET A 229 4.93 -7.87 9.54
C MET A 229 3.90 -7.00 10.26
N GLY A 230 3.75 -7.17 11.58
CA GLY A 230 2.87 -6.32 12.37
C GLY A 230 3.23 -4.84 12.24
N GLY A 231 4.53 -4.49 12.36
CA GLY A 231 4.99 -3.11 12.18
C GLY A 231 4.70 -2.54 10.79
N PHE A 232 4.88 -3.34 9.74
CA PHE A 232 4.56 -2.93 8.36
C PHE A 232 3.06 -2.69 8.16
N LEU A 233 2.21 -3.59 8.67
CA LEU A 233 0.75 -3.44 8.60
C LEU A 233 0.27 -2.23 9.40
N ALA A 234 0.79 -2.02 10.61
CA ALA A 234 0.45 -0.86 11.43
C ALA A 234 0.77 0.48 10.76
N LEU A 235 1.81 0.54 9.92
CA LEU A 235 2.14 1.71 9.12
C LEU A 235 1.13 1.96 7.98
N CYS A 236 0.56 0.89 7.41
CA CYS A 236 -0.33 0.98 6.24
C CYS A 236 -1.79 1.24 6.63
N VAL A 237 -2.24 0.74 7.78
CA VAL A 237 -3.65 0.86 8.24
C VAL A 237 -4.15 2.31 8.27
N PRO A 238 -3.43 3.29 8.84
CA PRO A 238 -3.88 4.68 8.85
C PRO A 238 -4.00 5.28 7.44
N TYR A 239 -3.09 4.92 6.53
CA TYR A 239 -3.14 5.37 5.14
C TYR A 239 -4.33 4.79 4.39
N ALA A 240 -4.58 3.48 4.54
CA ALA A 240 -5.71 2.80 3.91
C ALA A 240 -7.05 3.43 4.33
N LEU A 241 -7.23 3.70 5.63
CA LEU A 241 -8.43 4.37 6.13
C LEU A 241 -8.53 5.82 5.65
N GLY A 242 -7.46 6.60 5.82
CA GLY A 242 -7.45 8.04 5.51
C GLY A 242 -7.69 8.30 4.01
N GLU A 243 -6.98 7.59 3.14
CA GLU A 243 -7.17 7.74 1.70
C GLU A 243 -8.47 7.07 1.23
N GLY A 244 -8.96 6.02 1.91
CA GLY A 244 -10.28 5.45 1.67
C GLY A 244 -11.39 6.48 1.90
N MET A 245 -11.34 7.20 3.02
CA MET A 245 -12.27 8.29 3.33
C MET A 245 -12.16 9.45 2.35
N ASN A 246 -10.94 9.83 1.96
CA ASN A 246 -10.71 10.86 0.94
C ASN A 246 -11.27 10.45 -0.43
N SER A 247 -11.13 9.16 -0.78
CA SER A 247 -11.67 8.58 -2.01
C SER A 247 -13.21 8.60 -2.03
N VAL A 248 -13.87 8.37 -0.89
CA VAL A 248 -15.33 8.54 -0.76
C VAL A 248 -15.75 9.98 -1.06
N ARG A 249 -15.03 10.97 -0.52
CA ARG A 249 -15.34 12.39 -0.76
C ARG A 249 -15.21 12.72 -2.25
N ARG A 250 -14.09 12.34 -2.86
CA ARG A 250 -13.87 12.50 -4.32
C ARG A 250 -14.93 11.80 -5.14
N PHE A 251 -15.32 10.59 -4.75
CA PHE A 251 -16.38 9.85 -5.42
C PHE A 251 -17.71 10.61 -5.35
N ARG A 252 -18.11 11.12 -4.19
CA ARG A 252 -19.34 11.92 -4.04
C ARG A 252 -19.31 13.19 -4.88
N GLU A 253 -18.17 13.89 -4.91
CA GLU A 253 -17.98 15.08 -5.75
C GLU A 253 -18.14 14.73 -7.24
N LEU A 254 -17.51 13.64 -7.70
CA LEU A 254 -17.59 13.18 -9.09
C LEU A 254 -19.01 12.72 -9.47
N MET A 255 -19.73 12.09 -8.54
CA MET A 255 -21.13 11.69 -8.75
C MET A 255 -22.07 12.89 -8.91
N ASN A 256 -21.78 13.99 -8.23
CA ASN A 256 -22.57 15.22 -8.30
C ASN A 256 -22.15 16.13 -9.46
N SER A 257 -20.96 15.92 -10.03
CA SER A 257 -20.49 16.67 -11.20
C SER A 257 -21.08 16.17 -12.51
N GLU A 258 -21.16 17.05 -13.51
CA GLU A 258 -21.46 16.67 -14.89
C GLU A 258 -20.33 15.81 -15.47
N LYS A 259 -20.69 14.88 -16.37
CA LYS A 259 -19.72 14.03 -17.04
C LYS A 259 -18.70 14.89 -17.80
N PRO A 260 -17.39 14.73 -17.57
CA PRO A 260 -16.39 15.47 -18.33
C PRO A 260 -16.53 15.15 -19.83
N LYS A 261 -16.47 16.17 -20.70
CA LYS A 261 -16.71 16.00 -22.14
C LYS A 261 -15.50 15.43 -22.91
N HIS A 262 -14.28 15.54 -22.36
CA HIS A 262 -13.03 15.10 -23.00
C HIS A 262 -12.05 14.50 -21.97
N GLY A 263 -11.23 13.52 -22.37
CA GLY A 263 -10.15 12.93 -21.54
C GLY A 263 -9.92 11.43 -21.72
N ILE A 264 -8.71 10.94 -21.44
CA ILE A 264 -8.33 9.49 -21.45
C ILE A 264 -9.25 8.67 -20.52
N GLU A 265 -9.65 9.29 -19.42
CA GLU A 265 -10.50 8.71 -18.39
C GLU A 265 -11.93 8.48 -18.88
N ASN A 266 -12.33 9.03 -20.03
CA ASN A 266 -13.62 8.74 -20.67
C ASN A 266 -13.53 7.71 -21.79
N SER A 267 -12.33 7.18 -22.08
CA SER A 267 -12.17 6.10 -23.05
C SER A 267 -12.77 4.82 -22.46
N SER A 268 -13.93 4.42 -22.98
CA SER A 268 -14.60 3.16 -22.63
C SER A 268 -13.63 1.98 -22.67
N PHE A 269 -12.65 2.01 -23.57
CA PHE A 269 -11.63 0.98 -23.73
C PHE A 269 -10.61 0.94 -22.59
N ALA A 270 -10.11 2.09 -22.12
CA ALA A 270 -9.13 2.13 -21.04
C ALA A 270 -9.71 1.58 -19.74
N VAL A 271 -10.99 1.88 -19.48
CA VAL A 271 -11.65 1.36 -18.28
C VAL A 271 -12.03 -0.11 -18.42
N LEU A 272 -12.45 -0.56 -19.60
CA LEU A 272 -12.72 -1.97 -19.86
C LEU A 272 -11.45 -2.81 -19.77
N LEU A 273 -10.30 -2.26 -20.19
CA LEU A 273 -8.98 -2.88 -20.00
C LEU A 273 -8.59 -2.95 -18.53
N VAL A 274 -8.77 -1.87 -17.75
CA VAL A 274 -8.50 -1.88 -16.30
C VAL A 274 -9.42 -2.85 -15.57
N ALA A 275 -10.71 -2.90 -15.93
CA ALA A 275 -11.66 -3.85 -15.38
C ALA A 275 -11.31 -5.29 -15.76
N ALA A 276 -10.91 -5.54 -17.01
CA ALA A 276 -10.46 -6.86 -17.47
C ALA A 276 -9.17 -7.30 -16.78
N LEU A 277 -8.19 -6.40 -16.61
CA LEU A 277 -6.95 -6.69 -15.89
C LEU A 277 -7.20 -6.94 -14.40
N ALA A 278 -8.08 -6.15 -13.76
CA ALA A 278 -8.46 -6.36 -12.37
C ALA A 278 -9.19 -7.71 -12.20
N ALA A 279 -10.12 -8.03 -13.10
CA ALA A 279 -10.84 -9.29 -13.11
C ALA A 279 -9.91 -10.49 -13.36
N PHE A 280 -8.98 -10.38 -14.32
CA PHE A 280 -7.97 -11.40 -14.59
C PHE A 280 -7.04 -11.61 -13.39
N THR A 281 -6.56 -10.53 -12.77
CA THR A 281 -5.69 -10.59 -11.58
C THR A 281 -6.43 -11.25 -10.41
N MET A 282 -7.70 -10.89 -10.18
CA MET A 282 -8.53 -11.53 -9.16
C MET A 282 -8.79 -13.01 -9.46
N GLY A 283 -9.06 -13.35 -10.71
CA GLY A 283 -9.23 -14.73 -11.17
C GLY A 283 -7.97 -15.57 -10.92
N MET A 284 -6.79 -15.06 -11.30
CA MET A 284 -5.51 -15.74 -11.06
C MET A 284 -5.18 -15.90 -9.57
N TYR A 285 -5.48 -14.89 -8.76
CA TYR A 285 -5.30 -14.95 -7.31
C TYR A 285 -6.18 -16.03 -6.68
N VAL A 286 -7.47 -16.04 -7.03
CA VAL A 286 -8.42 -17.03 -6.50
C VAL A 286 -8.13 -18.44 -7.04
N TYR A 287 -7.67 -18.56 -8.30
CA TYR A 287 -7.16 -19.81 -8.84
C TYR A 287 -6.01 -20.34 -8.01
N SER A 288 -4.98 -19.50 -7.78
CA SER A 288 -3.78 -19.90 -7.04
C SER A 288 -4.12 -20.35 -5.62
N ILE A 289 -5.01 -19.64 -4.93
CA ILE A 289 -5.51 -20.05 -3.61
C ILE A 289 -6.30 -21.36 -3.68
N ASN A 290 -7.21 -21.51 -4.64
CA ASN A 290 -7.98 -22.74 -4.75
C ASN A 290 -7.11 -23.94 -5.14
N THR A 291 -6.13 -23.77 -6.02
CA THR A 291 -5.17 -24.82 -6.36
C THR A 291 -4.33 -25.20 -5.14
N PHE A 292 -3.89 -24.22 -4.34
CA PHE A 292 -3.20 -24.48 -3.08
C PHE A 292 -4.08 -25.27 -2.08
N LEU A 293 -5.33 -24.86 -1.90
CA LEU A 293 -6.29 -25.52 -0.99
C LEU A 293 -6.80 -26.88 -1.50
N ALA A 294 -6.87 -27.06 -2.82
CA ALA A 294 -7.31 -28.31 -3.44
C ALA A 294 -6.24 -29.41 -3.32
N VAL A 295 -4.96 -29.06 -3.17
CA VAL A 295 -3.89 -30.03 -2.89
C VAL A 295 -4.05 -30.68 -1.52
N GLU A 296 -4.68 -30.00 -0.54
CA GLU A 296 -4.89 -30.54 0.81
C GLU A 296 -6.20 -31.31 1.01
N THR A 297 -7.22 -31.09 0.17
CA THR A 297 -8.55 -31.71 0.37
C THR A 297 -8.75 -32.95 -0.50
N LYS A 298 -8.40 -34.13 0.02
CA LYS A 298 -8.73 -35.42 -0.61
C LYS A 298 -10.23 -35.75 -0.40
N GLY A 299 -11.08 -35.59 -1.42
CA GLY A 299 -12.49 -36.08 -1.38
C GLY A 299 -13.40 -35.69 -2.56
N GLY A 300 -14.47 -36.46 -2.80
CA GLY A 300 -15.39 -36.29 -3.95
C GLY A 300 -16.29 -35.04 -3.95
N ILE A 301 -16.39 -34.30 -2.83
CA ILE A 301 -17.11 -33.02 -2.71
C ILE A 301 -16.35 -31.87 -3.42
N VAL A 302 -15.11 -32.13 -3.86
CA VAL A 302 -14.21 -31.17 -4.53
C VAL A 302 -14.71 -30.78 -5.93
N LEU A 303 -15.43 -31.63 -6.66
CA LEU A 303 -15.83 -31.31 -8.03
C LEU A 303 -16.96 -30.27 -8.08
N VAL A 304 -17.99 -30.42 -7.24
CA VAL A 304 -19.14 -29.50 -7.18
C VAL A 304 -18.73 -28.18 -6.52
N SER A 305 -17.98 -28.24 -5.41
CA SER A 305 -17.47 -27.04 -4.75
C SER A 305 -16.43 -26.32 -5.62
N GLY A 306 -15.59 -27.05 -6.34
CA GLY A 306 -14.64 -26.50 -7.32
C GLY A 306 -15.34 -25.86 -8.52
N GLY A 307 -16.40 -26.49 -9.05
CA GLY A 307 -17.21 -25.94 -10.14
C GLY A 307 -17.94 -24.65 -9.77
N ILE A 308 -18.58 -24.62 -8.58
CA ILE A 308 -19.25 -23.40 -8.07
C ILE A 308 -18.24 -22.28 -7.82
N ARG A 309 -17.08 -22.59 -7.22
CA ARG A 309 -16.01 -21.58 -7.03
C ARG A 309 -15.50 -21.08 -8.37
N THR A 310 -15.24 -21.96 -9.32
CA THR A 310 -14.76 -21.58 -10.66
C THR A 310 -15.77 -20.67 -11.35
N PHE A 311 -17.06 -21.04 -11.34
CA PHE A 311 -18.12 -20.21 -11.91
C PHE A 311 -18.21 -18.83 -11.25
N LEU A 312 -18.24 -18.78 -9.91
CA LEU A 312 -18.34 -17.51 -9.19
C LEU A 312 -17.15 -16.60 -9.47
N PHE A 313 -15.93 -17.15 -9.44
CA PHE A 313 -14.71 -16.34 -9.49
C PHE A 313 -14.16 -16.06 -10.89
N PHE A 314 -14.45 -16.90 -11.89
CA PHE A 314 -14.00 -16.67 -13.27
C PHE A 314 -15.08 -16.06 -14.16
N ILE A 315 -16.35 -16.28 -13.85
CA ILE A 315 -17.45 -15.84 -14.72
C ILE A 315 -18.27 -14.76 -14.02
N PHE A 316 -18.81 -15.04 -12.84
CA PHE A 316 -19.76 -14.14 -12.19
C PHE A 316 -19.11 -12.85 -11.69
N PHE A 317 -18.07 -12.92 -10.85
CA PHE A 317 -17.42 -11.73 -10.30
C PHE A 317 -16.76 -10.86 -11.37
N PRO A 318 -15.95 -11.41 -12.30
CA PRO A 318 -15.44 -10.68 -13.47
C PRO A 318 -16.54 -10.02 -14.31
N GLY A 319 -17.59 -10.78 -14.65
CA GLY A 319 -18.71 -10.29 -15.44
C GLY A 319 -19.48 -9.16 -14.74
N ALA A 320 -19.81 -9.34 -13.46
CA ALA A 320 -20.48 -8.34 -12.65
C ALA A 320 -19.63 -7.07 -12.47
N PHE A 321 -18.33 -7.21 -12.18
CA PHE A 321 -17.41 -6.06 -12.08
C PHE A 321 -17.27 -5.33 -13.42
N GLY A 322 -17.21 -6.07 -14.52
CA GLY A 322 -17.13 -5.52 -15.88
C GLY A 322 -18.40 -4.78 -16.29
N LEU A 323 -19.58 -5.36 -16.02
CA LEU A 323 -20.87 -4.75 -16.35
C LEU A 323 -21.18 -3.52 -15.48
N ILE A 324 -21.03 -3.64 -14.15
CA ILE A 324 -21.24 -2.52 -13.22
C ILE A 324 -20.22 -1.41 -13.52
N GLY A 325 -18.96 -1.78 -13.76
CA GLY A 325 -17.93 -0.83 -14.12
C GLY A 325 -18.19 -0.12 -15.44
N GLY A 326 -18.56 -0.87 -16.48
CA GLY A 326 -18.94 -0.31 -17.78
C GLY A 326 -20.13 0.65 -17.68
N TYR A 327 -21.14 0.30 -16.87
CA TYR A 327 -22.30 1.15 -16.62
C TYR A 327 -21.92 2.48 -15.94
N ILE A 328 -21.11 2.42 -14.89
CA ILE A 328 -20.66 3.62 -14.16
C ILE A 328 -19.83 4.54 -15.06
N VAL A 329 -18.93 3.96 -15.86
CA VAL A 329 -18.10 4.71 -16.82
C VAL A 329 -18.96 5.39 -17.87
N HIS A 330 -19.96 4.67 -18.38
CA HIS A 330 -20.89 5.22 -19.36
C HIS A 330 -21.61 6.46 -18.81
N LEU A 331 -22.06 6.41 -17.56
CA LEU A 331 -22.81 7.49 -16.92
C LEU A 331 -21.96 8.66 -16.42
N LYS A 332 -20.83 8.38 -15.77
CA LYS A 332 -20.08 9.36 -14.96
C LYS A 332 -18.59 9.49 -15.35
N GLY A 333 -18.12 8.67 -16.29
CA GLY A 333 -16.72 8.63 -16.71
C GLY A 333 -15.83 7.72 -15.85
N GLY A 334 -14.64 7.41 -16.34
CA GLY A 334 -13.70 6.49 -15.70
C GLY A 334 -13.04 7.04 -14.43
N LEU A 335 -13.03 8.36 -14.23
CA LEU A 335 -12.63 8.95 -12.95
C LEU A 335 -13.54 8.52 -11.80
N ALA A 336 -14.85 8.56 -12.03
CA ALA A 336 -15.83 8.14 -11.04
C ALA A 336 -15.69 6.66 -10.72
N TYR A 337 -15.54 5.82 -11.75
CA TYR A 337 -15.27 4.39 -11.57
C TYR A 337 -13.96 4.12 -10.82
N GLY A 338 -12.87 4.81 -11.19
CA GLY A 338 -11.58 4.70 -10.51
C GLY A 338 -11.65 5.14 -9.05
N ALA A 339 -12.43 6.18 -8.73
CA ALA A 339 -12.66 6.62 -7.36
C ALA A 339 -13.47 5.59 -6.54
N ILE A 340 -14.46 4.91 -7.14
CA ILE A 340 -15.19 3.81 -6.48
C ILE A 340 -14.24 2.64 -6.22
N LEU A 341 -13.54 2.19 -7.26
CA LEU A 341 -12.66 1.03 -7.15
C LEU A 341 -11.56 1.27 -6.12
N ARG A 342 -10.96 2.46 -6.13
CA ARG A 342 -10.02 2.88 -5.11
C ARG A 342 -10.63 2.88 -3.71
N THR A 343 -11.86 3.36 -3.55
CA THR A 343 -12.57 3.34 -2.27
C THR A 343 -12.75 1.90 -1.77
N LEU A 344 -13.29 1.02 -2.61
CA LEU A 344 -13.52 -0.38 -2.27
C LEU A 344 -12.23 -1.09 -1.89
N VAL A 345 -11.18 -0.95 -2.72
CA VAL A 345 -9.87 -1.56 -2.47
C VAL A 345 -9.25 -1.04 -1.17
N LEU A 346 -9.31 0.26 -0.89
CA LEU A 346 -8.71 0.83 0.32
C LEU A 346 -9.47 0.44 1.60
N PHE A 347 -10.80 0.39 1.57
CA PHE A 347 -11.58 -0.08 2.73
C PHE A 347 -11.40 -1.58 2.96
N LEU A 348 -11.40 -2.39 1.88
CA LEU A 348 -11.09 -3.81 1.98
C LEU A 348 -9.67 -4.00 2.54
N ALA A 349 -8.69 -3.24 2.03
CA ALA A 349 -7.33 -3.25 2.54
C ALA A 349 -7.27 -2.88 4.02
N PHE A 350 -8.00 -1.85 4.46
CA PHE A 350 -8.08 -1.48 5.86
C PHE A 350 -8.61 -2.63 6.74
N VAL A 351 -9.76 -3.20 6.38
CA VAL A 351 -10.37 -4.31 7.14
C VAL A 351 -9.43 -5.51 7.20
N LEU A 352 -8.90 -5.91 6.05
CA LEU A 352 -7.98 -7.03 5.97
C LEU A 352 -6.70 -6.75 6.77
N GLN A 353 -6.09 -5.57 6.67
CA GLN A 353 -4.86 -5.24 7.38
C GLN A 353 -5.07 -5.19 8.91
N VAL A 354 -6.22 -4.73 9.39
CA VAL A 354 -6.58 -4.81 10.82
C VAL A 354 -6.69 -6.27 11.26
N TYR A 355 -7.31 -7.12 10.45
CA TYR A 355 -7.39 -8.56 10.72
C TYR A 355 -6.00 -9.23 10.68
N GLY A 356 -5.18 -8.95 9.67
CA GLY A 356 -3.82 -9.46 9.59
C GLY A 356 -2.94 -8.99 10.74
N LEU A 357 -3.08 -7.72 11.16
CA LEU A 357 -2.40 -7.18 12.34
C LEU A 357 -2.84 -7.91 13.62
N TRP A 358 -4.13 -8.20 13.76
CA TRP A 358 -4.66 -9.01 14.86
C TRP A 358 -4.02 -10.40 14.89
N LEU A 359 -3.95 -11.08 13.75
CA LEU A 359 -3.31 -12.40 13.64
C LEU A 359 -1.82 -12.38 14.02
N THR A 360 -1.12 -11.24 13.90
CA THR A 360 0.29 -11.16 14.32
C THR A 360 0.50 -11.17 15.83
N PHE A 361 -0.55 -10.81 16.62
CA PHE A 361 -0.45 -10.55 18.06
C PHE A 361 0.72 -9.63 18.46
N SER A 362 1.18 -8.76 17.54
CA SER A 362 2.31 -7.87 17.78
C SER A 362 1.88 -6.69 18.66
N ARG A 363 2.16 -6.80 19.97
CA ARG A 363 1.83 -5.76 20.96
C ARG A 363 2.40 -4.40 20.56
N GLY A 364 3.66 -4.36 20.12
CA GLY A 364 4.30 -3.11 19.69
C GLY A 364 3.61 -2.47 18.49
N ALA A 365 3.16 -3.28 17.54
CA ALA A 365 2.45 -2.78 16.37
C ALA A 365 1.03 -2.30 16.71
N LEU A 366 0.31 -3.02 17.58
CA LEU A 366 -1.00 -2.60 18.09
C LEU A 366 -0.90 -1.31 18.90
N LEU A 367 0.06 -1.21 19.83
CA LEU A 367 0.31 0.01 20.60
C LEU A 367 0.72 1.17 19.68
N GLY A 368 1.61 0.93 18.72
CA GLY A 368 1.99 1.92 17.71
C GLY A 368 0.80 2.43 16.91
N LEU A 369 -0.11 1.54 16.50
CA LEU A 369 -1.35 1.89 15.82
C LEU A 369 -2.27 2.73 16.73
N MET A 370 -2.42 2.34 18.00
CA MET A 370 -3.27 3.07 18.96
C MET A 370 -2.72 4.47 19.25
N VAL A 371 -1.42 4.60 19.50
CA VAL A 371 -0.74 5.88 19.73
C VAL A 371 -0.82 6.75 18.47
N GLY A 372 -0.39 6.21 17.33
CA GLY A 372 -0.35 6.94 16.07
C GLY A 372 -1.74 7.32 15.56
N GLY A 373 -2.70 6.40 15.64
CA GLY A 373 -4.10 6.62 15.30
C GLY A 373 -4.78 7.61 16.25
N GLY A 374 -4.56 7.47 17.56
CA GLY A 374 -5.05 8.40 18.58
C GLY A 374 -4.50 9.81 18.40
N LEU A 375 -3.20 9.94 18.13
CA LEU A 375 -2.56 11.23 17.86
C LEU A 375 -3.08 11.85 16.54
N SER A 376 -3.23 11.04 15.50
CA SER A 376 -3.77 11.50 14.20
C SER A 376 -5.22 11.97 14.34
N LEU A 377 -6.05 11.20 15.04
CA LEU A 377 -7.43 11.57 15.35
C LEU A 377 -7.47 12.85 16.19
N TYR A 378 -6.58 12.97 17.18
CA TYR A 378 -6.45 14.19 17.97
C TYR A 378 -6.08 15.38 17.09
N LEU A 379 -5.11 15.26 16.18
CA LEU A 379 -4.71 16.35 15.27
C LEU A 379 -5.85 16.75 14.32
N VAL A 380 -6.65 15.80 13.84
CA VAL A 380 -7.83 16.06 13.01
C VAL A 380 -8.94 16.75 13.80
N LEU A 381 -9.25 16.27 15.01
CA LEU A 381 -10.31 16.80 15.87
C LEU A 381 -9.94 18.12 16.55
N SER A 382 -8.66 18.35 16.82
CA SER A 382 -8.15 19.60 17.38
C SER A 382 -8.08 20.74 16.37
N GLY A 383 -8.33 20.45 15.09
CA GLY A 383 -8.50 21.45 14.06
C GLY A 383 -7.19 22.14 13.72
N PHE A 384 -6.52 21.68 12.67
CA PHE A 384 -5.50 22.43 11.95
C PHE A 384 -6.06 23.67 11.21
N SER A 385 -7.09 24.31 11.76
CA SER A 385 -7.59 25.62 11.37
C SER A 385 -7.37 26.58 12.55
N SER A 386 -6.36 27.43 12.40
CA SER A 386 -6.04 28.66 13.12
C SER A 386 -6.85 28.98 14.40
N VAL A 387 -6.10 29.31 15.47
CA VAL A 387 -6.50 30.11 16.65
C VAL A 387 -7.21 29.37 17.79
N GLY A 388 -6.42 28.99 18.80
CA GLY A 388 -6.63 29.44 20.18
C GLY A 388 -7.75 28.85 21.04
N ARG A 389 -8.61 27.95 20.55
CA ARG A 389 -9.62 27.28 21.41
C ARG A 389 -9.51 25.76 21.35
N PHE A 390 -8.90 25.21 22.41
CA PHE A 390 -8.87 23.77 22.66
C PHE A 390 -10.29 23.21 22.74
N ASN A 391 -10.67 22.37 21.79
CA ASN A 391 -11.93 21.65 21.84
C ASN A 391 -11.91 20.65 23.02
N PRO A 392 -12.82 20.73 24.01
CA PRO A 392 -12.85 19.82 25.16
C PRO A 392 -13.01 18.34 24.73
N MET A 393 -13.65 18.07 23.58
CA MET A 393 -13.73 16.72 23.03
C MET A 393 -12.36 16.17 22.62
N ALA A 394 -11.45 17.00 22.10
CA ALA A 394 -10.11 16.55 21.73
C ALA A 394 -9.30 16.12 22.97
N LYS A 395 -9.51 16.78 24.13
CA LYS A 395 -8.91 16.34 25.41
C LYS A 395 -9.48 15.00 25.88
N LEU A 396 -10.77 14.75 25.69
CA LEU A 396 -11.41 13.48 26.02
C LEU A 396 -10.84 12.34 25.18
N TRP A 397 -10.65 12.56 23.87
CA TRP A 397 -10.09 11.55 22.97
C TRP A 397 -8.61 11.26 23.23
N VAL A 398 -7.80 12.25 23.60
CA VAL A 398 -6.41 12.02 24.04
C VAL A 398 -6.37 11.23 25.34
N ARG A 399 -7.25 11.55 26.30
CA ARG A 399 -7.36 10.79 27.56
C ARG A 399 -7.82 9.36 27.30
N ALA A 400 -8.79 9.15 26.40
CA ALA A 400 -9.25 7.83 26.00
C ALA A 400 -8.13 7.05 25.29
N ALA A 401 -7.36 7.68 24.39
CA ALA A 401 -6.21 7.05 23.74
C ALA A 401 -5.12 6.68 24.76
N LEU A 402 -4.81 7.55 25.72
CA LEU A 402 -3.86 7.27 26.80
C LEU A 402 -4.35 6.13 27.72
N VAL A 403 -5.63 6.13 28.09
CA VAL A 403 -6.25 5.04 28.86
C VAL A 403 -6.19 3.73 28.08
N LEU A 404 -6.47 3.76 26.78
CA LEU A 404 -6.38 2.59 25.91
C LEU A 404 -4.94 2.10 25.70
N ILE A 405 -3.94 3.00 25.70
CA ILE A 405 -2.52 2.63 25.71
C ILE A 405 -2.16 1.94 27.02
N VAL A 406 -2.59 2.48 28.16
CA VAL A 406 -2.36 1.87 29.48
C VAL A 406 -3.08 0.52 29.58
N LEU A 407 -4.34 0.44 29.17
CA LEU A 407 -5.10 -0.82 29.13
C LEU A 407 -4.47 -1.81 28.15
N GLY A 408 -3.97 -1.38 26.99
CA GLY A 408 -3.29 -2.23 26.02
C GLY A 408 -1.92 -2.73 26.50
N LEU A 409 -1.22 -1.95 27.33
CA LEU A 409 0.00 -2.39 28.02
C LEU A 409 -0.31 -3.43 29.12
N TYR A 410 -1.47 -3.32 29.77
CA TYR A 410 -1.95 -4.26 30.78
C TYR A 410 -2.69 -5.49 30.20
N TRP A 411 -3.22 -5.39 28.98
CA TRP A 411 -3.96 -6.46 28.33
C TRP A 411 -2.99 -7.56 27.88
N ASN A 412 -3.11 -8.73 28.53
CA ASN A 412 -2.29 -9.90 28.27
C ASN A 412 -3.12 -10.96 27.53
N PRO A 413 -3.26 -10.90 26.19
CA PRO A 413 -4.08 -11.85 25.45
C PRO A 413 -3.52 -13.28 25.50
N SER A 414 -2.24 -13.46 25.86
CA SER A 414 -1.66 -14.78 26.08
C SER A 414 -2.23 -15.51 27.31
N VAL A 415 -2.92 -14.83 28.23
CA VAL A 415 -3.59 -15.54 29.36
C VAL A 415 -4.84 -16.29 28.89
N GLY A 416 -5.51 -15.83 27.82
CA GLY A 416 -6.68 -16.53 27.27
C GLY A 416 -6.35 -17.62 26.24
N ALA A 417 -5.16 -17.58 25.64
CA ALA A 417 -4.71 -18.57 24.66
C ALA A 417 -3.86 -19.70 25.26
N LEU A 418 -3.34 -19.52 26.48
CA LEU A 418 -2.61 -20.58 27.20
C LEU A 418 -3.52 -21.63 27.84
N ASP A 419 -4.82 -21.36 28.01
CA ASP A 419 -5.79 -22.30 28.60
C ASP A 419 -6.44 -23.27 27.58
N LEU A 420 -6.02 -23.22 26.31
CA LEU A 420 -6.55 -24.10 25.25
C LEU A 420 -5.42 -24.75 24.46
N LYS A 421 -4.63 -25.60 25.13
CA LYS A 421 -4.06 -26.88 24.65
C LYS A 421 -2.93 -27.31 25.60
N ASP A 422 -3.29 -28.10 26.61
CA ASP A 422 -2.35 -28.94 27.36
C ASP A 422 -1.81 -30.13 26.52
N GLU A 423 -2.11 -30.19 25.22
CA GLU A 423 -1.38 -31.03 24.27
C GLU A 423 -0.18 -30.25 23.72
N GLY A 424 0.84 -30.12 24.56
CA GLY A 424 2.13 -29.54 24.19
C GLY A 424 2.71 -30.21 22.94
N PHE A 425 3.49 -29.46 22.17
CA PHE A 425 4.28 -30.04 21.09
C PHE A 425 5.42 -30.85 21.74
N ILE A 426 5.29 -32.19 21.66
CA ILE A 426 6.07 -33.26 22.33
C ILE A 426 5.51 -33.63 23.69
#